data_AF-A0A165CT43-F1
#
_entry.id   AF-A0A165CT43-F1
#
_cell.length_a   1.000
_cell.length_b   1.000
_cell.length_c   1.000
_cell.angle_alpha   90.00
_cell.angle_beta   90.00
_cell.angle_gamma   90.00
#
_symmetry.space_group_name_H-M   'P 1'
#
loop_
_entity.id
_entity.type
_entity.pdbx_description
1 polymer ?
#
loop_
_entity_poly.entity_id
_entity_poly.type
_entity_poly.pdbx_seq_one_letter_code
_entity_poly.pdbx_strand_id
1 'polypeptide(L)'
;MSTEKCCVCLESLTVPSDSDEGPSEVIDDVELPCRHHYHWQCILDHPSSICSSCGADARNPDGKLLVTVRNEGGVTEDYDLGAELEEEAFLAGHPHIRRAEAFLALVEQGDADAAEGLLRGDEGEEPVDVNVARRNSKQTALHMAAYNNDGDAVQLLLRYGADRKALDDSGQTPLECALEVKADIAASLLV
;
A
#
# COMPACT_ATOMS: atom_id res chain seq x y z
N MET A 1 24.83 -1.67 -24.76
CA MET A 1 24.37 -3.03 -24.44
C MET A 1 23.40 -2.86 -23.30
N SER A 2 22.10 -2.89 -23.58
CA SER A 2 21.05 -2.80 -22.55
C SER A 2 21.24 -3.98 -21.60
N THR A 3 21.39 -3.70 -20.31
CA THR A 3 21.48 -4.75 -19.30
C THR A 3 20.06 -5.28 -19.07
N GLU A 4 19.72 -6.40 -19.71
CA GLU A 4 18.45 -7.13 -19.51
C GLU A 4 18.38 -7.84 -18.14
N LYS A 5 19.23 -7.43 -17.18
CA LYS A 5 19.42 -8.10 -15.89
C LYS A 5 19.36 -7.10 -14.75
N CYS A 6 18.76 -7.53 -13.65
CA CYS A 6 18.73 -6.77 -12.41
C CYS A 6 20.14 -6.62 -11.81
N CYS A 7 20.44 -5.42 -11.33
CA CYS A 7 21.72 -5.07 -10.71
C CYS A 7 21.94 -5.67 -9.31
N VAL A 8 20.91 -6.29 -8.72
CA VAL A 8 20.96 -6.92 -7.39
C VAL A 8 21.05 -8.43 -7.52
N CYS A 9 20.03 -9.08 -8.10
CA CYS A 9 19.95 -10.54 -8.16
C CYS A 9 20.60 -11.14 -9.43
N LEU A 10 20.93 -10.31 -10.43
CA LEU A 10 21.53 -10.71 -11.71
C LEU A 10 20.63 -11.56 -12.63
N GLU A 11 19.36 -11.71 -12.28
CA GLU A 11 18.34 -12.40 -13.06
C GLU A 11 17.71 -11.48 -14.13
N SER A 12 17.00 -12.08 -15.09
CA SER A 12 16.28 -11.37 -16.17
C SER A 12 15.29 -10.35 -15.59
N LEU A 13 15.13 -9.18 -16.21
CA LEU A 13 14.10 -8.17 -15.86
C LEU A 13 12.69 -8.57 -16.32
N THR A 14 12.46 -9.88 -16.47
CA THR A 14 11.16 -10.49 -16.69
C THR A 14 10.94 -11.50 -15.59
N VAL A 15 9.72 -11.52 -15.04
CA VAL A 15 9.30 -12.46 -14.00
C VAL A 15 8.15 -13.33 -14.53
N PRO A 16 7.95 -14.55 -13.99
CA PRO A 16 6.81 -15.38 -14.38
C PRO A 16 5.48 -14.64 -14.17
N SER A 17 4.55 -14.77 -15.11
CA SER A 17 3.18 -14.29 -14.91
C SER A 17 2.42 -15.23 -13.99
N ASP A 18 1.66 -14.68 -13.05
CA ASP A 18 0.71 -15.43 -12.22
C ASP A 18 -0.63 -15.67 -12.95
N SER A 19 -0.81 -15.15 -14.18
CA SER A 19 -2.04 -15.31 -14.94
C SER A 19 -2.05 -16.59 -15.79
N ASP A 20 -3.11 -17.39 -15.64
CA ASP A 20 -3.39 -18.52 -16.54
C ASP A 20 -3.77 -18.06 -17.97
N GLU A 21 -4.19 -16.80 -18.10
CA GLU A 21 -4.50 -16.14 -19.37
C GLU A 21 -3.54 -14.97 -19.60
N GLY A 22 -2.66 -15.06 -20.61
CA GLY A 22 -1.70 -13.98 -20.92
C GLY A 22 -0.30 -14.46 -21.33
N PRO A 23 0.68 -13.55 -21.41
CA PRO A 23 2.08 -13.93 -21.63
C PRO A 23 2.62 -14.71 -20.42
N SER A 24 3.51 -15.67 -20.67
CA SER A 24 4.10 -16.49 -19.60
C SER A 24 5.07 -15.73 -18.69
N GLU A 25 5.55 -14.57 -19.15
CA GLU A 25 6.46 -13.69 -18.43
C GLU A 25 6.03 -12.25 -18.61
N VAL A 26 6.27 -11.44 -17.59
CA VAL A 26 5.89 -10.05 -17.50
C VAL A 26 7.11 -9.21 -17.16
N ILE A 27 7.14 -7.97 -17.66
CA ILE A 27 8.28 -7.08 -17.47
C ILE A 27 8.28 -6.57 -16.01
N ASP A 28 9.44 -6.61 -15.37
CA ASP A 28 9.70 -6.02 -14.06
C ASP A 28 11.03 -5.28 -14.13
N ASP A 29 10.97 -4.03 -14.62
CA ASP A 29 12.13 -3.20 -14.86
C ASP A 29 11.98 -1.81 -14.24
N VAL A 30 12.81 -1.53 -13.24
CA VAL A 30 13.04 -0.21 -12.67
C VAL A 30 14.41 0.30 -13.13
N GLU A 31 14.38 1.28 -14.02
CA GLU A 31 15.55 1.90 -14.63
C GLU A 31 15.90 3.21 -13.90
N LEU A 32 17.08 3.26 -13.25
CA LEU A 32 17.62 4.48 -12.66
C LEU A 32 18.11 5.47 -13.73
N PRO A 33 18.28 6.78 -13.41
CA PRO A 33 18.83 7.78 -14.34
C PRO A 33 20.20 7.42 -14.92
N CYS A 34 20.98 6.62 -14.19
CA CYS A 34 22.27 6.09 -14.64
C CYS A 34 22.17 4.89 -15.61
N ARG A 35 20.95 4.54 -16.06
CA ARG A 35 20.64 3.42 -16.97
C ARG A 35 20.92 2.03 -16.40
N HIS A 36 20.93 1.91 -15.08
CA HIS A 36 21.04 0.62 -14.39
C HIS A 36 19.66 0.16 -13.96
N HIS A 37 19.41 -1.13 -14.09
CA HIS A 37 18.09 -1.73 -14.03
C HIS A 37 17.95 -2.64 -12.81
N TYR A 38 16.77 -2.66 -12.22
CA TYR A 38 16.46 -3.40 -10.99
C TYR A 38 15.07 -4.03 -11.12
N HIS A 39 14.86 -5.19 -10.50
CA HIS A 39 13.49 -5.61 -10.17
C HIS A 39 12.90 -4.67 -9.13
N TRP A 40 11.59 -4.46 -9.18
CA TRP A 40 10.87 -3.67 -8.20
C TRP A 40 11.14 -4.14 -6.77
N GLN A 41 11.00 -5.44 -6.50
CA GLN A 41 11.22 -5.96 -5.14
C GLN A 41 12.69 -5.86 -4.71
N CYS A 42 13.64 -6.07 -5.63
CA CYS A 42 15.07 -5.98 -5.31
C CYS A 42 15.50 -4.58 -4.86
N ILE A 43 14.92 -3.52 -5.43
CA ILE A 43 15.24 -2.15 -5.03
C ILE A 43 14.58 -1.78 -3.70
N LEU A 44 13.38 -2.31 -3.42
CA LEU A 44 12.71 -2.12 -2.12
C LEU A 44 13.42 -2.85 -0.98
N ASP A 45 13.91 -4.07 -1.21
CA ASP A 45 14.65 -4.85 -0.21
C ASP A 45 16.03 -4.27 0.12
N HIS A 46 16.56 -3.44 -0.79
CA HIS A 46 17.85 -2.76 -0.64
C HIS A 46 17.70 -1.24 -0.86
N PRO A 47 16.94 -0.55 0.01
CA PRO A 47 16.53 0.82 -0.23
C PRO A 47 17.74 1.76 -0.21
N SER A 48 18.05 2.37 -1.35
CA SER A 48 19.20 3.24 -1.52
C SER A 48 19.00 4.21 -2.69
N SER A 49 19.37 5.47 -2.48
CA SER A 49 19.52 6.46 -3.57
C SER A 49 20.85 6.30 -4.32
N ILE A 50 21.81 5.55 -3.76
CA ILE A 50 23.08 5.24 -4.39
C ILE A 50 22.95 3.96 -5.21
N CYS A 51 23.21 4.05 -6.50
CA CYS A 51 23.20 2.91 -7.42
C CYS A 51 24.26 1.87 -7.02
N SER A 52 23.87 0.62 -6.81
CA SER A 52 24.78 -0.46 -6.40
C SER A 52 25.79 -0.86 -7.48
N SER A 53 25.47 -0.58 -8.75
CA SER A 53 26.34 -0.91 -9.89
C SER A 53 27.42 0.13 -10.19
N CYS A 54 27.08 1.42 -10.16
CA CYS A 54 28.02 2.49 -10.53
C CYS A 54 28.39 3.45 -9.39
N GLY A 55 27.72 3.37 -8.24
CA GLY A 55 27.97 4.23 -7.08
C GLY A 55 27.47 5.67 -7.21
N ALA A 56 26.78 6.02 -8.31
CA ALA A 56 26.20 7.34 -8.48
C ALA A 56 24.98 7.53 -7.56
N ASP A 57 24.85 8.72 -6.98
CA ASP A 57 23.59 9.18 -6.39
C ASP A 57 22.60 9.44 -7.52
N ALA A 58 21.51 8.69 -7.52
CA ALA A 58 20.48 8.73 -8.55
C ALA A 58 19.45 9.86 -8.34
N ARG A 59 19.58 10.64 -7.26
CA ARG A 59 18.69 11.78 -7.01
C ARG A 59 18.97 12.96 -7.93
N ASN A 60 17.91 13.65 -8.30
CA ASN A 60 17.99 14.92 -9.01
C ASN A 60 18.38 16.08 -8.04
N PRO A 61 18.60 17.30 -8.54
CA PRO A 61 18.95 18.45 -7.70
C PRO A 61 17.91 18.83 -6.63
N ASP A 62 16.64 18.47 -6.83
CA ASP A 62 15.56 18.67 -5.86
C ASP A 62 15.50 17.57 -4.79
N GLY A 63 16.42 16.60 -4.85
CA GLY A 63 16.52 15.48 -3.92
C GLY A 63 15.61 14.29 -4.24
N LYS A 64 14.89 14.31 -5.36
CA LYS A 64 13.94 13.25 -5.76
C LYS A 64 14.65 12.13 -6.51
N LEU A 65 14.23 10.89 -6.27
CA LEU A 65 14.70 9.72 -7.01
C LEU A 65 13.70 9.39 -8.11
N LEU A 66 13.90 10.02 -9.28
CA LEU A 66 13.04 9.83 -10.44
C LEU A 66 13.54 8.66 -11.28
N VAL A 67 12.71 7.64 -11.47
CA VAL A 67 13.05 6.40 -12.20
C VAL A 67 12.09 6.17 -13.35
N THR A 68 12.46 5.30 -14.28
CA THR A 68 11.53 4.77 -15.28
C THR A 68 11.11 3.37 -14.88
N VAL A 69 9.81 3.13 -14.75
CA VAL A 69 9.23 1.83 -14.41
C VAL A 69 8.59 1.23 -15.65
N ARG A 70 8.88 -0.03 -15.96
CA ARG A 70 8.22 -0.79 -17.01
C ARG A 70 7.59 -2.03 -16.40
N ASN A 71 6.29 -2.16 -16.59
CA ASN A 71 5.50 -3.30 -16.13
C ASN A 71 4.40 -3.63 -17.15
N GLU A 72 3.48 -4.52 -16.80
CA GLU A 72 2.34 -4.89 -17.67
C GLU A 72 1.46 -3.70 -18.06
N GLY A 73 1.39 -2.67 -17.20
CA GLY A 73 0.66 -1.43 -17.45
C GLY A 73 1.35 -0.47 -18.42
N GLY A 74 2.56 -0.80 -18.88
CA GLY A 74 3.34 0.02 -19.79
C GLY A 74 4.55 0.69 -19.12
N VAL A 75 4.90 1.87 -19.61
CA VAL A 75 6.09 2.61 -19.17
C VAL A 75 5.65 3.85 -18.42
N THR A 76 6.14 4.00 -17.19
CA THR A 76 5.98 5.21 -16.39
C THR A 76 7.34 5.88 -16.27
N GLU A 77 7.48 7.07 -16.85
CA GLU A 77 8.67 7.91 -16.72
C GLU A 77 8.52 8.85 -15.51
N ASP A 78 9.65 9.32 -14.99
CA ASP A 78 9.72 10.26 -13.87
C ASP A 78 8.96 9.83 -12.60
N TYR A 79 8.89 8.51 -12.35
CA TYR A 79 8.27 7.98 -11.13
C TYR A 79 9.15 8.28 -9.91
N ASP A 80 8.60 8.91 -8.87
CA ASP A 80 9.35 9.29 -7.67
C ASP A 80 9.47 8.12 -6.69
N LEU A 81 10.38 7.19 -6.98
CA LEU A 81 10.64 6.01 -6.15
C LEU A 81 11.19 6.38 -4.76
N GLY A 82 11.75 7.58 -4.60
CA GLY A 82 12.31 8.02 -3.32
C GLY A 82 11.27 8.04 -2.20
N ALA A 83 10.04 8.46 -2.53
CA ALA A 83 8.93 8.48 -1.58
C ALA A 83 8.58 7.07 -1.08
N GLU A 84 8.54 6.09 -1.97
CA GLU A 84 8.25 4.68 -1.64
C GLU A 84 9.36 4.08 -0.78
N LEU A 85 10.64 4.33 -1.11
CA LEU A 85 11.76 3.82 -0.32
C LEU A 85 11.81 4.41 1.09
N GLU A 86 11.47 5.70 1.22
CA GLU A 86 11.36 6.36 2.52
C GLU A 86 10.20 5.78 3.34
N GLU A 87 9.07 5.52 2.71
CA GLU A 87 7.91 4.89 3.35
C GLU A 87 8.20 3.46 3.78
N GLU A 88 8.78 2.62 2.93
CA GLU A 88 9.14 1.25 3.27
C GLU A 88 10.17 1.20 4.41
N ALA A 89 11.21 2.03 4.34
CA ALA A 89 12.20 2.14 5.42
C ALA A 89 11.55 2.59 6.74
N PHE A 90 10.60 3.53 6.68
CA PHE A 90 9.85 3.95 7.85
C PHE A 90 9.00 2.81 8.42
N LEU A 91 8.21 2.12 7.60
CA LEU A 91 7.34 1.03 8.02
C LEU A 91 8.14 -0.19 8.53
N ALA A 92 9.34 -0.44 8.00
CA ALA A 92 10.23 -1.48 8.50
C ALA A 92 10.71 -1.18 9.93
N GLY A 93 10.91 0.10 10.27
CA GLY A 93 11.25 0.54 11.63
C GLY A 93 10.05 0.64 12.59
N HIS A 94 8.81 0.58 12.09
CA HIS A 94 7.60 0.78 12.89
C HIS A 94 6.55 -0.33 12.64
N PRO A 95 6.76 -1.55 13.16
CA PRO A 95 5.87 -2.69 12.91
C PRO A 95 4.40 -2.44 13.29
N HIS A 96 4.16 -1.68 14.36
CA HIS A 96 2.80 -1.32 14.79
C HIS A 96 2.07 -0.45 13.74
N ILE A 97 2.78 0.49 13.10
CA ILE A 97 2.22 1.32 12.03
C ILE A 97 1.99 0.47 10.78
N ARG A 98 2.96 -0.38 10.42
CA ARG A 98 2.83 -1.30 9.29
C ARG A 98 1.57 -2.18 9.42
N ARG A 99 1.30 -2.70 10.62
CA ARG A 99 0.08 -3.47 10.90
C ARG A 99 -1.19 -2.64 10.82
N ALA A 100 -1.18 -1.41 11.33
CA ALA A 100 -2.33 -0.52 11.24
C ALA A 100 -2.68 -0.16 9.78
N GLU A 101 -1.67 0.15 8.96
CA GLU A 101 -1.87 0.42 7.53
C GLU A 101 -2.34 -0.84 6.77
N ALA A 102 -1.77 -2.01 7.07
CA ALA A 102 -2.24 -3.28 6.50
C ALA A 102 -3.70 -3.56 6.86
N PHE A 103 -4.11 -3.33 8.11
CA PHE A 103 -5.49 -3.46 8.55
C PHE A 103 -6.43 -2.52 7.77
N LEU A 104 -6.06 -1.24 7.61
CA LEU A 104 -6.86 -0.27 6.85
C LEU A 104 -6.98 -0.67 5.37
N ALA A 105 -5.90 -1.16 4.76
CA ALA A 105 -5.89 -1.61 3.37
C ALA A 105 -6.80 -2.83 3.15
N LEU A 106 -6.80 -3.80 4.08
CA LEU A 106 -7.67 -4.98 3.99
C LEU A 106 -9.15 -4.58 4.08
N VAL A 107 -9.51 -3.65 4.97
CA VAL A 107 -10.88 -3.13 5.07
C VAL A 107 -11.28 -2.40 3.78
N GLU A 108 -10.40 -1.57 3.22
CA GLU A 108 -10.66 -0.86 1.96
C GLU A 108 -10.89 -1.81 0.79
N GLN A 109 -10.16 -2.93 0.76
CA GLN A 109 -10.27 -3.98 -0.25
C GLN A 109 -11.46 -4.92 -0.04
N GLY A 110 -12.16 -4.82 1.10
CA GLY A 110 -13.29 -5.69 1.46
C GLY A 110 -12.88 -7.06 2.01
N ASP A 111 -11.62 -7.24 2.41
CA ASP A 111 -11.14 -8.49 3.02
C ASP A 111 -11.34 -8.44 4.55
N ALA A 112 -12.62 -8.56 4.95
CA ALA A 112 -13.02 -8.51 6.36
C ALA A 112 -12.42 -9.66 7.19
N ASP A 113 -12.23 -10.84 6.60
CA ASP A 113 -11.68 -12.00 7.31
C ASP A 113 -10.20 -11.80 7.67
N ALA A 114 -9.38 -11.35 6.71
CA ALA A 114 -7.98 -11.02 6.99
C ALA A 114 -7.86 -9.82 7.95
N ALA A 115 -8.73 -8.81 7.81
CA ALA A 115 -8.79 -7.68 8.73
C ALA A 115 -9.15 -8.13 10.17
N GLU A 116 -10.07 -9.09 10.34
CA GLU A 116 -10.40 -9.66 11.65
C GLU A 116 -9.19 -10.36 12.29
N GLY A 117 -8.34 -11.04 11.50
CA GLY A 117 -7.10 -11.63 12.00
C GLY A 117 -6.22 -10.62 12.74
N LEU A 118 -5.98 -9.45 12.12
CA LEU A 118 -5.20 -8.37 12.73
C LEU A 118 -5.85 -7.76 13.97
N LEU A 119 -7.19 -7.67 14.02
CA LEU A 119 -7.94 -7.19 15.18
C LEU A 119 -7.95 -8.18 16.36
N ARG A 120 -7.82 -9.47 16.11
CA ARG A 120 -7.70 -10.49 17.16
C ARG A 120 -6.30 -10.55 17.75
N GLY A 121 -5.31 -10.19 16.95
CA GLY A 121 -3.90 -10.46 17.21
C GLY A 121 -3.58 -11.91 16.82
N ASP A 122 -2.62 -12.08 15.94
CA ASP A 122 -2.08 -13.40 15.58
C ASP A 122 -1.17 -13.92 16.72
N GLU A 123 -0.80 -15.20 16.67
CA GLU A 123 0.00 -15.82 17.73
C GLU A 123 1.30 -15.04 18.00
N GLY A 124 1.38 -14.40 19.16
CA GLY A 124 2.56 -13.67 19.61
C GLY A 124 2.60 -12.18 19.21
N GLU A 125 1.55 -11.66 18.58
CA GLU A 125 1.46 -10.25 18.19
C GLU A 125 0.30 -9.55 18.89
N GLU A 126 0.46 -8.24 19.14
CA GLU A 126 -0.60 -7.45 19.74
C GLU A 126 -1.72 -7.16 18.72
N PRO A 127 -3.00 -7.14 19.16
CA PRO A 127 -4.12 -6.71 18.35
C PRO A 127 -3.94 -5.29 17.80
N VAL A 128 -4.38 -5.07 16.56
CA VAL A 128 -4.51 -3.72 16.01
C VAL A 128 -5.71 -3.01 16.66
N ASP A 129 -5.54 -1.73 17.03
CA ASP A 129 -6.65 -0.90 17.49
C ASP A 129 -7.63 -0.64 16.34
N VAL A 130 -8.89 -1.01 16.50
CA VAL A 130 -9.95 -0.84 15.50
C VAL A 130 -10.19 0.64 15.13
N ASN A 131 -9.81 1.58 16.01
CA ASN A 131 -10.00 3.01 15.83
C ASN A 131 -8.78 3.71 15.20
N VAL A 132 -7.80 2.97 14.68
CA VAL A 132 -6.72 3.58 13.91
C VAL A 132 -7.27 4.37 12.72
N ALA A 133 -6.68 5.54 12.51
CA ALA A 133 -6.89 6.35 11.34
C ALA A 133 -5.68 6.22 10.41
N ARG A 134 -5.87 6.51 9.12
CA ARG A 134 -4.75 6.62 8.17
C ARG A 134 -3.70 7.59 8.70
N ARG A 135 -2.43 7.35 8.36
CA ARG A 135 -1.35 8.30 8.75
C ARG A 135 -1.59 9.72 8.25
N ASN A 136 -2.12 9.85 7.04
CA ASN A 136 -2.22 11.13 6.32
C ASN A 136 -3.63 11.73 6.35
N SER A 137 -4.59 11.10 7.02
CA SER A 137 -5.95 11.61 7.16
C SER A 137 -6.62 11.08 8.44
N LYS A 138 -7.66 11.75 8.94
CA LYS A 138 -8.43 11.23 10.09
C LYS A 138 -9.41 10.10 9.75
N GLN A 139 -9.36 9.58 8.53
CA GLN A 139 -10.26 8.53 8.08
C GLN A 139 -9.92 7.21 8.78
N THR A 140 -10.90 6.62 9.46
CA THR A 140 -10.79 5.31 10.12
C THR A 140 -11.33 4.19 9.22
N ALA A 141 -11.06 2.94 9.58
CA ALA A 141 -11.65 1.76 8.92
C ALA A 141 -13.18 1.85 8.79
N LEU A 142 -13.87 2.38 9.82
CA LEU A 142 -15.32 2.48 9.80
C LEU A 142 -15.83 3.50 8.77
N HIS A 143 -15.08 4.57 8.51
CA HIS A 143 -15.41 5.50 7.42
C HIS A 143 -15.28 4.83 6.04
N MET A 144 -14.22 4.03 5.84
CA MET A 144 -13.99 3.31 4.57
C MET A 144 -15.09 2.28 4.30
N ALA A 145 -15.39 1.44 5.28
CA ALA A 145 -16.47 0.46 5.18
C ALA A 145 -17.84 1.13 4.93
N ALA A 146 -18.08 2.27 5.58
CA ALA A 146 -19.30 3.04 5.38
C ALA A 146 -19.42 3.61 3.97
N TYR A 147 -18.34 4.20 3.45
CA TYR A 147 -18.26 4.74 2.09
C TYR A 147 -18.44 3.63 1.04
N ASN A 148 -17.85 2.46 1.26
CA ASN A 148 -17.94 1.32 0.34
C ASN A 148 -19.28 0.57 0.42
N ASN A 149 -20.19 0.96 1.32
CA ASN A 149 -21.43 0.26 1.62
C ASN A 149 -21.21 -1.22 2.05
N ASP A 150 -20.06 -1.50 2.67
CA ASP A 150 -19.66 -2.84 3.09
C ASP A 150 -20.25 -3.15 4.46
N GLY A 151 -21.42 -3.78 4.45
CA GLY A 151 -22.16 -4.11 5.68
C GLY A 151 -21.46 -5.17 6.55
N ASP A 152 -20.63 -6.03 5.97
CA ASP A 152 -19.91 -7.06 6.70
C ASP A 152 -18.73 -6.44 7.45
N ALA A 153 -17.95 -5.60 6.77
CA ALA A 153 -16.90 -4.81 7.41
C ALA A 153 -17.47 -3.87 8.49
N VAL A 154 -18.60 -3.17 8.23
CA VAL A 154 -19.24 -2.33 9.24
C VAL A 154 -19.62 -3.14 10.49
N GLN A 155 -20.27 -4.29 10.34
CA GLN A 155 -20.65 -5.13 11.48
C GLN A 155 -19.43 -5.66 12.24
N LEU A 156 -18.41 -6.11 11.53
CA LEU A 156 -17.16 -6.57 12.12
C LEU A 156 -16.52 -5.46 12.96
N LEU A 157 -16.30 -4.29 12.37
CA LEU A 157 -15.65 -3.16 13.04
C LEU A 157 -16.43 -2.71 14.29
N LEU A 158 -17.77 -2.64 14.21
CA LEU A 158 -18.61 -2.31 15.36
C LEU A 158 -18.52 -3.36 16.47
N ARG A 159 -18.44 -4.65 16.12
CA ARG A 159 -18.26 -5.74 17.10
C ARG A 159 -16.94 -5.62 17.86
N TYR A 160 -15.89 -5.09 17.23
CA TYR A 160 -14.60 -4.80 17.87
C TYR A 160 -14.54 -3.43 18.56
N GLY A 161 -15.62 -2.65 18.56
CA GLY A 161 -15.72 -1.39 19.29
C GLY A 161 -15.28 -0.16 18.49
N ALA A 162 -15.42 -0.18 17.16
CA ALA A 162 -15.20 1.00 16.34
C ALA A 162 -16.11 2.17 16.74
N ASP A 163 -15.53 3.37 16.82
CA ASP A 163 -16.22 4.59 17.19
C ASP A 163 -17.07 5.12 16.02
N ARG A 164 -18.39 4.97 16.16
CA ARG A 164 -19.40 5.49 15.22
C ARG A 164 -19.39 7.00 15.10
N LYS A 165 -18.72 7.71 16.02
CA LYS A 165 -18.67 9.18 16.09
C LYS A 165 -17.30 9.73 15.77
N ALA A 166 -16.34 8.90 15.36
CA ALA A 166 -15.07 9.37 14.84
C ALA A 166 -15.32 10.37 13.71
N LEU A 167 -14.52 11.43 13.64
CA LEU A 167 -14.64 12.46 12.61
C LEU A 167 -13.43 12.39 11.70
N ASP A 168 -13.67 12.30 10.40
CA ASP A 168 -12.64 12.43 9.38
C ASP A 168 -12.17 13.89 9.19
N ASP A 169 -11.37 14.16 8.15
CA ASP A 169 -10.85 15.50 7.88
C ASP A 169 -11.91 16.49 7.37
N SER A 170 -13.01 15.98 6.80
CA SER A 170 -14.18 16.76 6.43
C SER A 170 -15.09 17.04 7.64
N GLY A 171 -14.77 16.47 8.80
CA GLY A 171 -15.61 16.53 10.00
C GLY A 171 -16.86 15.66 9.88
N GLN A 172 -16.83 14.65 9.02
CA GLN A 172 -17.92 13.70 8.83
C GLN A 172 -17.71 12.48 9.70
N THR A 173 -18.81 11.96 10.23
CA THR A 173 -18.90 10.63 10.84
C THR A 173 -19.00 9.54 9.78
N PRO A 174 -18.74 8.26 10.13
CA PRO A 174 -18.96 7.15 9.20
C PRO A 174 -20.39 7.12 8.64
N LEU A 175 -21.41 7.43 9.45
CA LEU A 175 -22.79 7.52 8.98
C LEU A 175 -22.96 8.61 7.93
N GLU A 176 -22.37 9.78 8.15
CA GLU A 176 -22.45 10.90 7.19
C GLU A 176 -21.74 10.56 5.87
N CYS A 177 -20.60 9.87 5.90
CA CYS A 177 -19.96 9.33 4.70
C CYS A 177 -20.87 8.35 3.96
N ALA A 178 -21.51 7.41 4.66
CA ALA A 178 -22.46 6.48 4.03
C ALA A 178 -23.65 7.21 3.37
N LEU A 179 -24.20 8.23 4.04
CA LEU A 179 -25.32 9.00 3.50
C LEU A 179 -24.92 9.83 2.28
N GLU A 180 -23.71 10.39 2.26
CA GLU A 180 -23.19 11.17 1.12
C GLU A 180 -23.17 10.35 -0.16
N VAL A 181 -22.71 9.09 -0.08
CA VAL A 181 -22.64 8.17 -1.23
C VAL A 181 -23.85 7.28 -1.41
N LYS A 182 -24.89 7.43 -0.58
CA LYS A 182 -26.12 6.63 -0.59
C LYS A 182 -25.88 5.13 -0.35
N ALA A 183 -24.97 4.83 0.58
CA ALA A 183 -24.68 3.50 1.07
C ALA A 183 -25.77 3.03 2.06
N ASP A 184 -26.89 2.54 1.52
CA ASP A 184 -28.08 2.19 2.31
C ASP A 184 -27.83 1.11 3.38
N ILE A 185 -26.99 0.11 3.08
CA ILE A 185 -26.68 -1.01 3.99
C ILE A 185 -25.86 -0.48 5.15
N ALA A 186 -24.75 0.20 4.87
CA ALA A 186 -23.89 0.78 5.90
C ALA A 186 -24.65 1.80 6.75
N ALA A 187 -25.43 2.70 6.13
CA ALA A 187 -26.23 3.68 6.86
C ALA A 187 -27.21 3.00 7.84
N SER A 188 -27.84 1.90 7.44
CA SER A 188 -28.77 1.15 8.30
C SER A 188 -28.11 0.49 9.51
N LEU A 189 -26.81 0.19 9.43
CA LEU A 189 -26.02 -0.40 10.52
C LEU A 189 -25.40 0.68 11.44
N LEU A 190 -25.31 1.92 10.96
CA LEU A 190 -24.65 3.03 11.64
C LEU A 190 -25.60 3.99 12.38
N VAL A 191 -26.92 3.76 12.31
CA VAL A 191 -27.95 4.46 13.12
C VAL A 191 -28.01 4.00 14.57
#